data_AF-A0A4R4RPC9-F1
#
_entry.id   AF-A0A4R4RPC9-F1
#
_cell.length_a   1.000
_cell.length_b   1.000
_cell.length_c   1.000
_cell.angle_alpha   90.00
_cell.angle_beta   90.00
_cell.angle_gamma   90.00
#
_symmetry.space_group_name_H-M   'P 1'
#
loop_
_entity.id
_entity.type
_entity.pdbx_description
1 polymer ?
#
loop_
_entity_poly.entity_id
_entity_poly.type
_entity_poly.pdbx_seq_one_letter_code
_entity_poly.pdbx_strand_id
1 'polypeptide(L)'
;MGHRRRSCRSPFMSFAVPGTRRGRCDLPEVFHRNGLARVQTVDAVRNPLLAAILTLTAARTGIPVLINTSLNIKGKPICGTADMALDRLTGSGLDGLLLDDHWHTERTQEPGCGGRRRGSRSAWSGE
;
A
#
# COMPACT_ATOMS: atom_id res chain seq x y z
N MET A 1 25.69 4.30 28.41
CA MET A 1 24.43 3.73 28.94
C MET A 1 23.65 3.17 27.76
N GLY A 2 23.67 1.84 27.56
CA GLY A 2 23.13 1.22 26.35
C GLY A 2 21.61 1.18 26.35
N HIS A 3 20.98 1.90 25.42
CA HIS A 3 19.55 1.72 25.15
C HIS A 3 19.34 0.30 24.59
N ARG A 4 18.91 -0.63 25.45
CA ARG A 4 18.36 -1.91 25.00
C ARG A 4 17.22 -1.59 24.04
N ARG A 5 17.38 -1.97 22.77
CA ARG A 5 16.32 -1.88 21.75
C ARG A 5 15.18 -2.79 22.22
N ARG A 6 14.17 -2.22 22.87
CA ARG A 6 12.93 -2.96 23.15
C ARG A 6 12.26 -3.19 21.80
N SER A 7 12.00 -4.44 21.46
CA SER A 7 11.14 -4.77 20.32
C SER A 7 9.73 -4.30 20.67
N CYS A 8 9.34 -3.11 20.21
CA CYS A 8 7.96 -2.64 20.34
C CYS A 8 7.13 -3.32 19.24
N ARG A 9 6.56 -4.48 19.54
CA ARG A 9 5.56 -5.09 18.66
C ARG A 9 4.33 -4.16 18.64
N SER A 10 3.92 -3.74 17.45
CA SER A 10 2.76 -2.88 17.20
C SER A 10 1.99 -3.46 16.00
N PRO A 11 1.30 -4.60 16.16
CA PRO A 11 0.65 -5.26 15.02
C PRO A 11 -0.54 -4.47 14.44
N PHE A 12 -1.10 -3.52 15.20
CA PHE A 12 -2.33 -2.81 14.87
C PHE A 12 -2.16 -1.29 14.74
N MET A 13 -0.93 -0.79 14.57
CA MET A 13 -0.63 0.65 14.44
C MET A 13 -1.20 1.52 15.59
N SER A 14 -1.32 0.96 16.81
CA SER A 14 -2.08 1.57 17.91
C SER A 14 -1.35 2.71 18.63
N PHE A 15 -0.02 2.79 18.51
CA PHE A 15 0.78 3.83 19.15
C PHE A 15 1.93 4.27 18.24
N ALA A 16 2.42 5.48 18.48
CA ALA A 16 3.58 6.02 17.78
C ALA A 16 4.87 5.73 18.57
N VAL A 17 5.95 5.48 17.84
CA VAL A 17 7.27 5.15 18.43
C VAL A 17 8.34 6.07 17.84
N PRO A 18 9.41 6.38 18.61
CA PRO A 18 10.50 7.17 18.10
C PRO A 18 11.25 6.42 16.98
N GLY A 19 11.57 7.16 15.92
CA GLY A 19 12.40 6.64 14.84
C GLY A 19 13.81 6.29 15.28
N THR A 20 14.35 5.20 14.72
CA THR A 20 15.80 4.97 14.79
C THR A 20 16.53 5.98 13.92
N ARG A 21 17.84 6.18 14.17
CA ARG A 21 18.68 7.04 13.31
C ARG A 21 18.56 6.65 11.84
N ARG A 22 18.68 5.35 11.55
CA ARG A 22 18.56 4.82 10.19
C ARG A 22 17.19 5.13 9.58
N GLY A 23 16.11 4.84 10.30
CA GLY A 23 14.76 5.13 9.82
C GLY A 23 14.55 6.60 9.49
N ARG A 24 15.03 7.52 10.33
CA ARG A 24 14.91 8.97 10.07
C ARG A 24 15.73 9.46 8.88
N CYS A 25 16.82 8.78 8.54
CA CYS A 25 17.64 9.11 7.37
C CYS A 25 17.05 8.49 6.09
N ASP A 26 16.64 7.23 6.14
CA ASP A 26 16.24 6.45 4.97
C ASP A 26 14.76 6.69 4.59
N LEU A 27 13.92 7.08 5.56
CA LEU A 27 12.47 7.23 5.42
C LEU A 27 11.93 8.47 6.18
N PRO A 28 12.43 9.69 5.93
CA PRO A 28 12.00 10.87 6.66
C PRO A 28 10.48 11.13 6.54
N GLU A 29 9.85 10.73 5.44
CA GLU A 29 8.45 11.00 5.10
C GLU A 29 7.46 10.26 6.02
N VAL A 30 7.86 9.16 6.66
CA VAL A 30 6.98 8.39 7.54
C VAL A 30 6.93 8.95 8.97
N PHE A 31 7.74 9.96 9.28
CA PHE A 31 7.81 10.60 10.59
C PHE A 31 7.02 11.91 10.64
N HIS A 32 6.31 12.11 11.74
CA HIS A 32 5.80 13.43 12.10
C HIS A 32 6.95 14.38 12.45
N ARG A 33 6.68 15.70 12.49
CA ARG A 33 7.66 16.75 12.85
C ARG A 33 8.36 16.49 14.20
N ASN A 34 7.71 15.79 15.13
CA ASN A 34 8.29 15.41 16.43
C ASN A 34 9.17 14.14 16.39
N GLY A 35 9.40 13.57 15.21
CA GLY A 35 10.26 12.40 15.02
C GLY A 35 9.65 11.07 15.46
N LEU A 36 8.33 11.01 15.63
CA LEU A 36 7.56 9.80 15.92
C LEU A 36 6.87 9.27 14.65
N ALA A 37 6.74 7.94 14.55
CA ALA A 37 6.00 7.27 13.49
C ALA A 37 5.08 6.18 14.06
N ARG A 38 3.92 5.97 13.43
CA ARG A 38 3.04 4.84 13.75
C ARG A 38 3.42 3.65 12.90
N VAL A 39 4.02 2.64 13.52
CA VAL A 39 4.50 1.45 12.82
C VAL A 39 3.52 0.29 12.95
N GLN A 40 3.41 -0.50 11.90
CA GLN A 40 2.79 -1.82 11.93
C GLN A 40 3.87 -2.89 11.89
N THR A 41 3.94 -3.74 12.92
CA THR A 41 4.82 -4.92 12.87
C THR A 41 4.08 -6.08 12.23
N VAL A 42 4.62 -6.59 11.13
CA VAL A 42 4.08 -7.75 10.40
C VAL A 42 4.76 -9.02 10.89
N ASP A 43 3.97 -10.08 11.05
CA ASP A 43 4.42 -11.39 11.51
C ASP A 43 4.14 -12.42 10.41
N ALA A 44 5.16 -13.16 9.99
CA ALA A 44 5.08 -14.07 8.85
C ALA A 44 4.11 -15.23 9.06
N VAL A 45 3.83 -15.62 10.31
CA VAL A 45 2.85 -16.68 10.62
C VAL A 45 1.43 -16.14 10.45
N ARG A 46 1.19 -14.87 10.79
CA ARG A 46 -0.15 -14.26 10.74
C ARG A 46 -0.51 -13.67 9.38
N ASN A 47 0.48 -13.15 8.66
CA ASN A 47 0.27 -12.57 7.32
C ASN A 47 1.48 -12.91 6.42
N PRO A 48 1.53 -14.14 5.89
CA PRO A 48 2.67 -14.61 5.10
C PRO A 48 2.86 -13.81 3.81
N LEU A 49 1.76 -13.38 3.16
CA LEU A 49 1.81 -12.56 1.94
C LEU A 49 2.53 -11.23 2.20
N LEU A 50 2.09 -10.47 3.20
CA LEU A 50 2.69 -9.16 3.48
C LEU A 50 4.14 -9.29 3.98
N ALA A 51 4.45 -10.37 4.72
CA ALA A 51 5.83 -10.67 5.11
C ALA A 51 6.73 -10.96 3.90
N ALA A 52 6.25 -11.76 2.94
CA ALA A 52 6.99 -12.05 1.71
C ALA A 52 7.23 -10.78 0.87
N ILE A 53 6.20 -9.92 0.72
CA ILE A 53 6.35 -8.64 0.03
C ILE A 53 7.40 -7.78 0.72
N LEU A 54 7.37 -7.65 2.05
CA LEU A 54 8.39 -6.88 2.79
C LEU A 54 9.80 -7.43 2.59
N THR A 55 9.98 -8.75 2.55
CA THR A 55 11.27 -9.38 2.25
C THR A 55 11.75 -9.05 0.85
N LEU A 56 10.87 -9.13 -0.16
CA LEU A 56 11.21 -8.78 -1.54
C LEU A 56 11.52 -7.29 -1.71
N THR A 57 10.76 -6.41 -1.04
CA THR A 57 11.04 -4.98 -0.98
C THR A 57 12.43 -4.74 -0.39
N ALA A 58 12.76 -5.40 0.73
CA ALA A 58 14.07 -5.27 1.35
C ALA A 58 15.20 -5.73 0.44
N ALA A 59 15.01 -6.82 -0.31
CA ALA A 59 15.99 -7.32 -1.28
C ALA A 59 16.21 -6.33 -2.44
N ARG A 60 15.17 -5.60 -2.84
CA ARG A 60 15.23 -4.64 -3.96
C ARG A 60 15.73 -3.25 -3.55
N THR A 61 15.34 -2.78 -2.36
CA THR A 61 15.56 -1.38 -1.94
C THR A 61 16.52 -1.24 -0.75
N GLY A 62 16.84 -2.33 -0.07
CA GLY A 62 17.56 -2.32 1.21
C GLY A 62 16.70 -1.89 2.41
N ILE A 63 15.41 -1.57 2.20
CA ILE A 63 14.48 -1.04 3.21
C ILE A 63 13.25 -1.96 3.34
N PRO A 64 13.09 -2.70 4.45
CA PRO A 64 11.97 -3.61 4.68
C PRO A 64 10.72 -2.88 5.20
N VAL A 65 10.25 -1.83 4.51
CA VAL A 65 9.11 -1.01 4.94
C VAL A 65 8.19 -0.70 3.76
N LEU A 66 6.88 -0.75 4.01
CA LEU A 66 5.84 -0.29 3.09
C LEU A 66 5.01 0.80 3.78
N ILE A 67 4.48 1.72 2.99
CA ILE A 67 3.47 2.68 3.46
C ILE A 67 2.13 1.94 3.50
N ASN A 68 1.50 1.94 4.66
CA ASN A 68 0.14 1.40 4.85
C ASN A 68 -0.83 2.56 5.13
N THR A 69 -1.80 2.77 4.24
CA THR A 69 -2.88 3.73 4.40
C THR A 69 -4.23 3.04 4.18
N SER A 70 -5.31 3.65 4.65
CA SER A 70 -6.64 3.11 4.41
C SER A 70 -7.00 3.15 2.93
N LEU A 71 -7.44 2.02 2.40
CA LEU A 71 -8.08 1.97 1.09
C LEU A 71 -9.51 2.53 1.23
N ASN A 72 -9.64 3.85 1.11
CA ASN A 72 -10.91 4.55 1.14
C ASN A 72 -10.90 5.82 0.27
N ILE A 73 -12.08 6.42 0.11
CA ILE A 73 -12.27 7.78 -0.40
C ILE A 73 -12.47 8.71 0.80
N LYS A 74 -11.96 9.93 0.75
CA LYS A 74 -12.18 10.93 1.81
C LYS A 74 -13.68 11.10 2.08
N GLY A 75 -14.08 10.88 3.33
CA GLY A 75 -15.49 10.94 3.76
C GLY A 75 -16.29 9.65 3.60
N LYS A 76 -15.69 8.57 3.06
CA LYS A 76 -16.29 7.23 2.99
C LYS A 76 -15.59 6.24 3.94
N PRO A 77 -16.29 5.18 4.39
CA PRO A 77 -15.68 4.11 5.18
C PRO A 77 -14.59 3.37 4.37
N ILE A 78 -13.81 2.55 5.07
CA ILE A 78 -12.86 1.62 4.46
C ILE A 78 -13.61 0.68 3.51
N CYS A 79 -13.03 0.38 2.35
CA CYS A 79 -13.59 -0.59 1.42
C CYS A 79 -13.83 -1.94 2.13
N GLY A 80 -15.06 -2.45 2.03
CA GLY A 80 -15.48 -3.71 2.65
C GLY A 80 -15.91 -4.78 1.66
N THR A 81 -15.96 -4.47 0.36
CA THR A 81 -16.35 -5.38 -0.72
C THR A 81 -15.41 -5.26 -1.91
N ALA A 82 -15.36 -6.32 -2.73
CA ALA A 82 -14.63 -6.34 -4.01
C ALA A 82 -15.04 -5.17 -4.91
N ASP A 83 -16.34 -4.93 -5.08
CA ASP A 83 -16.87 -3.83 -5.90
C ASP A 83 -16.37 -2.47 -5.42
N MET A 84 -16.36 -2.22 -4.11
CA MET A 84 -15.83 -0.97 -3.56
C MET A 84 -14.33 -0.81 -3.82
N ALA A 85 -13.56 -1.89 -3.86
CA ALA A 85 -12.13 -1.85 -4.17
C ALA A 85 -11.89 -1.59 -5.67
N LEU A 86 -12.68 -2.20 -6.55
CA LEU A 86 -12.63 -1.97 -8.01
C LEU A 86 -13.06 -0.55 -8.37
N ASP A 87 -14.13 -0.05 -7.75
CA ASP A 87 -14.53 1.36 -7.85
C ASP A 87 -13.41 2.29 -7.37
N ARG A 88 -12.67 1.87 -6.33
CA ARG A 88 -11.54 2.64 -5.81
C ARG A 88 -10.33 2.63 -6.72
N LEU A 89 -10.13 1.62 -7.57
CA LEU A 89 -9.07 1.61 -8.59
C LEU A 89 -9.35 2.65 -9.69
N THR A 90 -10.62 2.80 -10.08
CA THR A 90 -11.01 3.69 -11.19
C THR A 90 -10.83 5.17 -10.83
N GLY A 91 -10.09 5.93 -11.63
CA GLY A 91 -9.94 7.39 -11.45
C GLY A 91 -9.16 7.79 -10.19
N SER A 92 -8.41 6.85 -9.62
CA SER A 92 -7.75 6.98 -8.33
C SER A 92 -6.31 7.45 -8.36
N GLY A 93 -5.66 7.30 -9.52
CA GLY A 93 -4.21 7.36 -9.65
C GLY A 93 -3.47 6.15 -9.06
N LEU A 94 -4.16 5.08 -8.64
CA LEU A 94 -3.52 3.81 -8.30
C LEU A 94 -3.14 3.08 -9.58
N ASP A 95 -1.92 2.56 -9.64
CA ASP A 95 -1.42 1.81 -10.79
C ASP A 95 -2.04 0.41 -10.91
N GLY A 96 -2.49 -0.16 -9.79
CA GLY A 96 -3.10 -1.48 -9.76
C GLY A 96 -3.69 -1.86 -8.41
N LEU A 97 -4.49 -2.91 -8.42
CA LEU A 97 -5.16 -3.51 -7.26
C LEU A 97 -4.99 -5.03 -7.32
N LEU A 98 -4.42 -5.62 -6.27
CA LEU A 98 -4.42 -7.07 -6.09
C LEU A 98 -5.66 -7.46 -5.28
N LEU A 99 -6.52 -8.31 -5.86
CA LEU A 99 -7.74 -8.80 -5.24
C LEU A 99 -7.89 -10.29 -5.56
N ASP A 100 -8.09 -11.13 -4.54
CA ASP A 100 -8.24 -12.58 -4.67
C ASP A 100 -7.19 -13.24 -5.60
N ASP A 101 -5.92 -12.87 -5.42
CA ASP A 101 -4.76 -13.33 -6.21
C ASP A 101 -4.72 -12.87 -7.68
N HIS A 102 -5.62 -11.97 -8.11
CA HIS A 102 -5.62 -11.37 -9.44
C HIS A 102 -5.24 -9.88 -9.42
N TRP A 103 -4.44 -9.46 -10.39
CA TRP A 103 -4.10 -8.06 -10.60
C TRP A 103 -5.13 -7.38 -11.49
N HIS A 104 -5.74 -6.32 -10.98
CA HIS A 104 -6.61 -5.41 -11.72
C HIS A 104 -5.86 -4.10 -11.98
N THR A 105 -5.94 -3.60 -13.21
CA THR A 105 -5.35 -2.32 -13.62
C THR A 105 -6.37 -1.49 -14.39
N GLU A 106 -6.27 -0.17 -14.32
CA GLU A 106 -7.12 0.69 -15.15
C GLU A 106 -6.59 0.64 -16.59
N ARG A 107 -7.45 0.30 -17.55
CA ARG A 107 -7.08 0.30 -18.96
C ARG A 107 -6.82 1.74 -19.41
N THR A 108 -5.56 2.14 -19.53
CA THR A 108 -5.21 3.39 -20.21
C THR A 108 -5.63 3.23 -21.67
N GLN A 109 -6.63 3.98 -22.12
CA GLN A 109 -6.84 4.14 -23.56
C GLN A 109 -5.66 4.96 -24.07
N GLU A 110 -4.76 4.32 -24.83
CA GLU A 110 -3.84 5.01 -25.75
C GLU A 110 -4.61 6.15 -26.45
N PRO A 111 -4.07 7.37 -26.55
CA PRO A 111 -4.72 8.43 -27.29
C PRO A 111 -4.84 7.98 -28.75
N GLY A 112 -6.02 7.48 -29.10
CA GLY A 112 -6.29 6.92 -30.42
C GLY A 112 -6.01 7.97 -31.48
N CYS A 113 -5.06 7.66 -32.38
CA CYS A 113 -4.97 8.37 -33.64
C CYS A 113 -6.35 8.31 -34.32
N GLY A 114 -6.91 9.47 -34.64
CA GLY A 114 -8.35 9.67 -34.85
C GLY A 114 -9.03 8.66 -35.77
N GLY A 115 -9.90 7.84 -35.19
CA GLY A 115 -10.86 7.00 -35.89
C GLY A 115 -12.21 7.08 -35.21
N ARG A 116 -13.24 7.50 -35.95
CA ARG A 116 -14.62 7.78 -35.51
C ARG A 116 -15.15 6.80 -34.45
N ARG A 117 -15.64 7.35 -33.33
CA ARG A 117 -16.38 6.61 -32.29
C ARG A 117 -17.61 5.92 -32.89
N ARG A 118 -17.67 4.59 -32.73
CA ARG A 118 -18.94 3.85 -32.66
C ARG A 118 -18.95 3.16 -31.29
N GLY A 119 -19.95 3.50 -30.48
CA GLY A 119 -19.99 3.07 -29.07
C GLY A 119 -20.09 1.56 -28.92
N SER A 120 -19.36 1.01 -27.94
CA SER A 120 -19.72 -0.27 -27.31
C SER A 120 -19.02 -0.46 -25.96
N ARG A 121 -19.86 -0.66 -24.94
CA ARG A 121 -19.77 -1.49 -23.72
C ARG A 121 -18.37 -1.78 -23.13
N SER A 122 -18.22 -1.47 -21.85
CA SER A 122 -17.15 -1.91 -20.96
C SER A 122 -17.06 -3.43 -20.92
N ALA A 123 -15.93 -3.96 -21.38
CA ALA A 123 -15.54 -5.35 -21.22
C ALA A 123 -14.28 -5.40 -20.33
N TRP A 124 -14.45 -6.01 -19.16
CA TRP A 124 -13.36 -6.38 -18.27
C TRP A 124 -12.69 -7.63 -18.83
N SER A 125 -11.36 -7.68 -18.80
CA SER A 125 -10.58 -8.86 -19.19
C SER A 125 -9.80 -9.30 -17.96
N GLY A 126 -10.06 -10.52 -17.50
CA GLY A 126 -9.26 -11.19 -16.48
C GLY A 126 -8.34 -12.20 -17.15
N GLU A 127 -7.07 -12.17 -16.77
CA GLU A 127 -6.11 -13.28 -16.92
C GLU A 127 -5.69 -13.74 -15.51
#